data_AF-A0AAN8PZU5-F1
#
_entry.id   AF-A0AAN8PZU5-F1
#
_cell.length_a   1.000
_cell.length_b   1.000
_cell.length_c   1.000
_cell.angle_alpha   90.00
_cell.angle_beta   90.00
_cell.angle_gamma   90.00
#
_symmetry.space_group_name_H-M   'P 1'
#
loop_
_entity.id
_entity.type
_entity.pdbx_description
1 polymer ?
#
loop_
_entity_poly.entity_id
_entity_poly.type
_entity_poly.pdbx_seq_one_letter_code
_entity_poly.pdbx_strand_id
1 'polypeptide(L)'
;MHTAASQITKAFNSKISQEFGESFTYNNVYFCKINTTPYTIEEYVDGQFKKWINNNGVIVPLSDMATIKDKEIFLKAQCFVHYTYEKFDKKLMVLDIQGSGYTLFDPEICTTELIDTDSNQIMFCCGNLSITGIETFLSEHRCNKYCQIMIDKEKLISAEDSSSEYE
;
A
#
# COMPACT_ATOMS: atom_id res chain seq x y z
N MET A 1 6.53 9.53 -5.82
CA MET A 1 5.91 8.60 -4.86
C MET A 1 4.50 8.20 -5.27
N HIS A 2 3.54 9.14 -5.35
CA HIS A 2 2.14 8.85 -5.74
C HIS A 2 2.00 7.98 -7.00
N THR A 3 2.71 8.32 -8.07
CA THR A 3 2.69 7.53 -9.31
C THR A 3 3.18 6.10 -9.10
N ALA A 4 4.22 5.89 -8.29
CA ALA A 4 4.72 4.55 -7.99
C ALA A 4 3.67 3.73 -7.22
N ALA A 5 3.08 4.30 -6.17
CA ALA A 5 1.99 3.66 -5.43
C ALA A 5 0.78 3.35 -6.33
N SER A 6 0.37 4.29 -7.20
CA SER A 6 -0.70 4.08 -8.18
C SER A 6 -0.41 2.90 -9.13
N GLN A 7 0.83 2.76 -9.60
CA GLN A 7 1.21 1.62 -10.47
C GLN A 7 1.27 0.30 -9.68
N ILE A 8 1.77 0.32 -8.45
CA ILE A 8 1.76 -0.85 -7.55
C ILE A 8 0.32 -1.30 -7.30
N THR A 9 -0.60 -0.39 -7.02
CA THR A 9 -2.03 -0.69 -6.84
C THR A 9 -2.66 -1.25 -8.11
N LYS A 10 -2.32 -0.72 -9.30
CA LYS A 10 -2.78 -1.31 -10.58
C LYS A 10 -2.26 -2.74 -10.78
N ALA A 11 -1.00 -2.99 -10.45
CA ALA A 11 -0.42 -4.33 -10.50
C ALA A 11 -1.11 -5.28 -9.51
N PHE A 12 -1.37 -4.84 -8.27
CA PHE A 12 -2.16 -5.58 -7.29
C PHE A 12 -3.56 -5.93 -7.83
N ASN A 13 -4.27 -4.94 -8.37
CA ASN A 13 -5.60 -5.11 -8.94
C ASN A 13 -5.63 -6.08 -10.12
N SER A 14 -4.52 -6.26 -10.86
CA SER A 14 -4.44 -7.27 -11.93
C SER A 14 -4.42 -8.71 -11.43
N LYS A 15 -4.19 -8.92 -10.12
CA LYS A 15 -4.06 -10.23 -9.47
C LYS A 15 -5.23 -10.56 -8.55
N ILE A 16 -6.11 -9.61 -8.25
CA ILE A 16 -7.22 -9.84 -7.30
C ILE A 16 -8.14 -10.97 -7.78
N SER A 17 -8.51 -11.84 -6.86
CA SER A 17 -9.51 -12.88 -7.14
C SER A 17 -10.92 -12.28 -7.12
N GLN A 18 -11.89 -13.01 -7.68
CA GLN A 18 -13.30 -12.64 -7.58
C GLN A 18 -13.77 -12.52 -6.12
N GLU A 19 -13.21 -13.34 -5.22
CA GLU A 19 -13.52 -13.32 -3.79
C GLU A 19 -12.98 -12.07 -3.07
N PHE A 20 -11.93 -11.45 -3.61
CA PHE A 20 -11.43 -10.18 -3.09
C PHE A 20 -12.43 -9.04 -3.35
N GLY A 21 -13.12 -9.05 -4.50
CA GLY A 21 -14.11 -8.05 -4.87
C GLY A 21 -13.50 -6.68 -5.17
N GLU A 22 -14.18 -5.60 -4.75
CA GLU A 22 -13.73 -4.21 -4.96
C GLU A 22 -12.36 -3.96 -4.29
N SER A 23 -11.51 -3.17 -4.94
CA SER A 23 -10.12 -2.93 -4.53
C SER A 23 -9.74 -1.46 -4.67
N PHE A 24 -8.60 -1.10 -4.12
CA PHE A 24 -8.12 0.27 -4.03
C PHE A 24 -7.73 0.88 -5.38
N THR A 25 -7.85 2.20 -5.47
CA THR A 25 -7.33 3.00 -6.58
C THR A 25 -6.70 4.27 -6.04
N TYR A 26 -5.75 4.82 -6.79
CA TYR A 26 -5.25 6.18 -6.59
C TYR A 26 -5.66 7.03 -7.79
N ASN A 27 -6.26 8.19 -7.52
CA ASN A 27 -6.55 9.19 -8.54
C ASN A 27 -5.26 9.84 -9.06
N ASN A 28 -5.37 10.59 -10.15
CA ASN A 28 -4.24 11.33 -10.69
C ASN A 28 -3.94 12.56 -9.81
N VAL A 29 -2.66 12.78 -9.52
CA VAL A 29 -2.16 14.01 -8.90
C VAL A 29 -1.43 14.81 -9.98
N TYR A 30 -1.76 16.09 -10.07
CA TYR A 30 -1.19 17.02 -11.03
C TYR A 30 -0.31 18.03 -10.31
N PHE A 31 0.86 18.30 -10.88
CA PHE A 31 1.74 19.35 -10.40
C PHE A 31 1.48 20.65 -11.17
N CYS A 32 1.33 21.77 -10.46
CA CYS A 32 1.23 23.08 -11.08
C CYS A 32 2.02 24.14 -10.29
N LYS A 33 2.18 25.32 -10.89
CA LYS A 33 2.77 26.50 -10.23
C LYS A 33 1.82 27.68 -10.36
N ILE A 34 1.47 28.31 -9.24
CA ILE A 34 0.69 29.54 -9.21
C ILE A 34 1.60 30.64 -8.65
N ASN A 35 1.87 31.68 -9.43
CA ASN A 35 2.79 32.77 -9.07
C ASN A 35 4.13 32.26 -8.51
N THR A 36 4.74 31.28 -9.17
CA THR A 36 5.99 30.56 -8.79
C THR A 36 5.89 29.58 -7.63
N THR A 37 4.82 29.62 -6.82
CA THR A 37 4.60 28.67 -5.73
C THR A 37 4.17 27.30 -6.29
N PRO A 38 4.83 26.19 -5.93
CA PRO A 38 4.45 24.86 -6.37
C PRO A 38 3.23 24.34 -5.61
N TYR A 39 2.33 23.65 -6.33
CA TYR A 39 1.17 22.96 -5.77
C TYR A 39 1.01 21.58 -6.40
N THR A 40 0.45 20.67 -5.63
CA THR A 40 -0.14 19.42 -6.12
C THR A 40 -1.66 19.54 -6.01
N ILE A 41 -2.37 19.14 -7.06
CA ILE A 41 -3.82 19.18 -7.15
C ILE A 41 -4.31 17.78 -7.50
N GLU A 42 -5.36 17.33 -6.85
CA GLU A 42 -6.06 16.09 -7.15
C GLU A 42 -7.57 16.30 -7.19
N GLU A 43 -8.29 15.30 -7.68
CA GLU A 43 -9.74 15.31 -7.73
C GLU A 43 -10.33 15.22 -6.32
N TYR A 44 -11.34 16.04 -6.04
CA TYR A 44 -12.13 15.89 -4.83
C TYR A 44 -12.99 14.63 -4.91
N VAL A 45 -12.90 13.80 -3.88
CA VAL A 45 -13.66 12.55 -3.78
C VAL A 45 -14.65 12.66 -2.63
N ASP A 46 -15.93 12.48 -2.93
CA ASP A 46 -16.97 12.48 -1.90
C ASP A 46 -16.83 11.33 -0.91
N GLY A 47 -17.35 11.57 0.29
CA GLY A 47 -17.42 10.58 1.37
C GLY A 47 -16.53 10.92 2.55
N GLN A 48 -16.45 9.98 3.49
CA GLN A 48 -15.72 10.20 4.74
C GLN A 48 -14.26 9.77 4.56
N PHE A 49 -13.35 10.72 4.74
CA PHE A 49 -11.93 10.45 4.83
C PHE A 49 -11.63 9.59 6.07
N LYS A 50 -10.88 8.51 5.88
CA LYS A 50 -10.40 7.61 6.93
C LYS A 50 -8.95 7.26 6.69
N LYS A 51 -8.19 7.12 7.78
CA LYS A 51 -6.84 6.53 7.79
C LYS A 51 -6.93 5.15 8.43
N TRP A 52 -6.42 4.13 7.74
CA TRP A 52 -6.42 2.75 8.22
C TRP A 52 -5.03 2.32 8.69
N ILE A 53 -3.98 2.82 8.06
CA ILE A 53 -2.59 2.50 8.39
C ILE A 53 -1.79 3.79 8.25
N ASN A 54 -0.93 4.09 9.22
CA ASN A 54 -0.10 5.29 9.20
C ASN A 54 1.27 5.02 8.53
N ASN A 55 2.01 6.06 8.17
CA ASN A 55 3.32 5.96 7.53
C ASN A 55 4.39 5.30 8.43
N ASN A 56 4.18 5.32 9.75
CA ASN A 56 5.01 4.61 10.71
C ASN A 56 4.61 3.14 10.92
N GLY A 57 3.70 2.60 10.11
CA GLY A 57 3.27 1.21 10.17
C GLY A 57 2.18 0.91 11.19
N VAL A 58 1.80 1.86 12.04
CA VAL A 58 0.72 1.66 13.03
C VAL A 58 -0.62 1.46 12.34
N ILE A 59 -1.32 0.40 12.73
CA ILE A 59 -2.68 0.08 12.29
C ILE A 59 -3.66 0.92 13.11
N VAL A 60 -4.44 1.76 12.44
CA VAL A 60 -5.41 2.63 13.11
C VAL A 60 -6.62 1.80 13.56
N PRO A 61 -6.94 1.74 14.88
CA PRO A 61 -8.08 0.97 15.36
C PRO A 61 -9.39 1.46 14.74
N LEU A 62 -10.24 0.50 14.33
CA LEU A 62 -11.59 0.81 13.90
C LEU A 62 -12.41 1.35 15.07
N SER A 63 -13.29 2.31 14.78
CA SER A 63 -14.27 2.77 15.77
C SER A 63 -15.31 1.69 16.07
N ASP A 64 -15.90 1.74 17.27
CA ASP A 64 -17.00 0.83 17.65
C ASP A 64 -18.23 0.97 16.74
N MET A 65 -18.36 2.12 16.06
CA MET A 65 -19.43 2.43 15.11
C MET A 65 -19.07 2.07 13.66
N ALA A 66 -17.96 1.37 13.43
CA ALA A 66 -17.51 0.98 12.09
C ALA A 66 -18.53 0.07 11.39
N THR A 67 -18.90 0.43 10.18
CA THR A 67 -19.83 -0.34 9.34
C THR A 67 -19.19 -1.65 8.87
N ILE A 68 -19.99 -2.55 8.31
CA ILE A 68 -19.47 -3.78 7.67
C ILE A 68 -18.48 -3.43 6.55
N LYS A 69 -18.79 -2.39 5.75
CA LYS A 69 -17.91 -1.92 4.68
C LYS A 69 -16.59 -1.36 5.23
N ASP A 70 -16.62 -0.64 6.35
CA ASP A 70 -15.40 -0.13 6.98
C ASP A 70 -14.49 -1.27 7.46
N LYS A 71 -15.08 -2.31 8.06
CA LYS A 71 -14.35 -3.51 8.50
C LYS A 71 -13.73 -4.24 7.31
N GLU A 72 -14.45 -4.33 6.20
CA GLU A 72 -13.93 -4.92 4.97
C GLU A 72 -12.73 -4.13 4.42
N ILE A 73 -12.89 -2.81 4.23
CA ILE A 73 -11.83 -1.95 3.71
C ILE A 73 -10.60 -2.01 4.62
N PHE A 74 -10.78 -2.00 5.93
CA PHE A 74 -9.70 -2.11 6.90
C PHE A 74 -8.89 -3.41 6.74
N LEU A 75 -9.56 -4.56 6.58
CA LEU A 75 -8.88 -5.83 6.36
C LEU A 75 -8.15 -5.87 5.01
N LYS A 76 -8.77 -5.31 3.96
CA LYS A 76 -8.15 -5.19 2.63
C LYS A 76 -6.96 -4.25 2.64
N ALA A 77 -7.00 -3.15 3.38
CA ALA A 77 -5.89 -2.20 3.51
C ALA A 77 -4.67 -2.90 4.10
N GLN A 78 -4.85 -3.66 5.18
CA GLN A 78 -3.77 -4.47 5.75
C GLN A 78 -3.23 -5.52 4.78
N CYS A 79 -4.10 -6.21 4.04
CA CYS A 79 -3.68 -7.15 3.01
C CYS A 79 -2.87 -6.47 1.90
N PHE A 80 -3.30 -5.30 1.43
CA PHE A 80 -2.58 -4.55 0.40
C PHE A 80 -1.17 -4.17 0.87
N VAL A 81 -1.02 -3.66 2.09
CA VAL A 81 0.30 -3.36 2.68
C VAL A 81 1.17 -4.61 2.75
N HIS A 82 0.67 -5.70 3.32
CA HIS A 82 1.42 -6.97 3.43
C HIS A 82 1.77 -7.55 2.04
N TYR A 83 0.85 -7.46 1.08
CA TYR A 83 1.10 -7.89 -0.30
C TYR A 83 2.27 -7.13 -0.90
N THR A 84 2.32 -5.80 -0.78
CA THR A 84 3.43 -5.02 -1.35
C THR A 84 4.78 -5.41 -0.74
N TYR A 85 4.81 -5.71 0.56
CA TYR A 85 6.00 -6.21 1.23
C TYR A 85 6.49 -7.54 0.65
N GLU A 86 5.60 -8.52 0.48
CA GLU A 86 5.97 -9.81 -0.11
C GLU A 86 6.34 -9.67 -1.60
N LYS A 87 5.60 -8.84 -2.34
CA LYS A 87 5.78 -8.64 -3.78
C LYS A 87 7.15 -8.05 -4.14
N PHE A 88 7.69 -7.21 -3.27
CA PHE A 88 8.98 -6.55 -3.47
C PHE A 88 10.09 -7.18 -2.62
N ASP A 89 10.05 -8.51 -2.44
CA ASP A 89 11.07 -9.29 -1.73
C ASP A 89 11.42 -8.72 -0.35
N LYS A 90 10.41 -8.21 0.37
CA LYS A 90 10.53 -7.63 1.70
C LYS A 90 11.36 -6.35 1.76
N LYS A 91 11.62 -5.71 0.61
CA LYS A 91 12.45 -4.49 0.52
C LYS A 91 11.65 -3.20 0.52
N LEU A 92 10.35 -3.26 0.20
CA LEU A 92 9.48 -2.10 0.03
C LEU A 92 8.08 -2.41 0.54
N MET A 93 7.42 -1.44 1.16
CA MET A 93 6.03 -1.53 1.61
C MET A 93 5.32 -0.20 1.34
N VAL A 94 4.12 -0.25 0.75
CA VAL A 94 3.26 0.93 0.65
C VAL A 94 2.53 1.09 1.98
N LEU A 95 2.59 2.28 2.57
CA LEU A 95 1.99 2.66 3.84
C LEU A 95 1.16 3.94 3.67
N ASP A 96 0.77 4.53 4.80
CA ASP A 96 -0.15 5.66 4.90
C ASP A 96 -1.46 5.44 4.10
N ILE A 97 -2.07 4.28 4.34
CA ILE A 97 -3.31 3.89 3.66
C ILE A 97 -4.45 4.73 4.23
N GLN A 98 -4.84 5.74 3.47
CA GLN A 98 -5.88 6.71 3.79
C GLN A 98 -6.70 7.07 2.56
N GLY A 99 -7.99 7.33 2.73
CA GLY A 99 -8.90 7.38 1.59
C GLY A 99 -10.35 7.67 1.95
N SER A 100 -11.19 7.76 0.91
CA SER A 100 -12.64 7.69 0.99
C SER A 100 -13.09 6.41 0.29
N GLY A 101 -13.58 5.45 1.07
CA GLY A 101 -13.92 4.12 0.54
C GLY A 101 -12.69 3.40 0.00
N TYR A 102 -12.71 3.06 -1.29
CA TYR A 102 -11.58 2.41 -1.98
C TYR A 102 -10.68 3.39 -2.75
N THR A 103 -11.02 4.68 -2.80
CA THR A 103 -10.15 5.69 -3.40
C THR A 103 -9.17 6.20 -2.35
N LEU A 104 -7.88 5.97 -2.58
CA LEU A 104 -6.78 6.32 -1.69
C LEU A 104 -6.12 7.63 -2.10
N PHE A 105 -5.56 8.32 -1.10
CA PHE A 105 -4.84 9.59 -1.24
C PHE A 105 -3.44 9.47 -0.62
N ASP A 106 -2.55 10.37 -1.00
CA ASP A 106 -1.27 10.65 -0.32
C ASP A 106 -0.57 9.41 0.26
N PRO A 107 -0.15 8.46 -0.59
CA PRO A 107 0.53 7.26 -0.14
C PRO A 107 1.94 7.57 0.38
N GLU A 108 2.40 6.79 1.34
CA GLU A 108 3.81 6.74 1.73
C GLU A 108 4.44 5.40 1.34
N ILE A 109 5.76 5.39 1.15
CA ILE A 109 6.50 4.17 0.81
C ILE A 109 7.69 4.04 1.74
N CYS A 110 7.74 2.93 2.49
CA CYS A 110 8.90 2.57 3.28
C CYS A 110 9.79 1.58 2.53
N THR A 111 11.10 1.75 2.65
CA THR A 111 12.11 0.85 2.07
C THR A 111 13.13 0.40 3.12
N THR A 112 13.66 -0.81 2.96
CA THR A 112 14.70 -1.35 3.88
C THR A 112 15.96 -0.47 3.93
N GLU A 113 16.31 0.17 2.83
CA GLU A 113 17.35 1.20 2.77
C GLU A 113 16.68 2.58 2.70
N LEU A 114 17.17 3.56 3.47
CA LEU A 114 16.62 4.92 3.42
C LEU A 114 17.23 5.77 2.29
N ILE A 115 18.51 5.54 2.01
CA ILE A 115 19.30 6.29 1.04
C ILE A 115 19.61 5.36 -0.13
N ASP A 116 19.32 5.83 -1.34
CA ASP A 116 19.71 5.16 -2.57
C ASP A 116 21.24 5.23 -2.72
N THR A 117 21.87 4.07 -2.89
CA THR A 117 23.34 3.96 -2.87
C THR A 117 24.01 4.64 -4.06
N ASP A 118 23.34 4.69 -5.22
CA ASP A 118 23.87 5.26 -6.45
C ASP A 118 23.73 6.79 -6.49
N SER A 119 22.57 7.31 -6.11
CA SER A 119 22.26 8.75 -6.17
C SER A 119 22.55 9.50 -4.87
N ASN A 120 22.77 8.79 -3.76
CA ASN A 120 22.89 9.34 -2.41
C ASN A 120 21.69 10.23 -2.01
N GLN A 121 20.50 9.88 -2.51
CA GLN A 121 19.25 10.59 -2.24
C GLN A 121 18.35 9.76 -1.31
N ILE A 122 17.54 10.44 -0.49
CA ILE A 122 16.53 9.78 0.33
C ILE A 122 15.45 9.23 -0.59
N MET A 123 15.26 7.91 -0.57
CA MET A 123 14.23 7.25 -1.35
C MET A 123 12.85 7.65 -0.84
N PHE A 124 11.95 7.99 -1.74
CA PHE A 124 10.55 8.33 -1.43
C PHE A 124 10.38 9.48 -0.41
N CYS A 125 11.35 10.39 -0.32
CA CYS A 125 11.27 11.63 0.46
C CYS A 125 11.13 11.38 1.98
N CYS A 126 10.67 12.39 2.72
CA CYS A 126 10.71 12.43 4.19
C CYS A 126 9.70 11.50 4.89
N GLY A 127 8.67 11.01 4.20
CA GLY A 127 7.69 10.09 4.77
C GLY A 127 8.14 8.63 4.78
N ASN A 128 9.27 8.31 4.13
CA ASN A 128 9.94 7.02 4.22
C ASN A 128 10.62 6.86 5.60
N LEU A 129 9.94 6.16 6.51
CA LEU A 129 10.47 5.81 7.83
C LEU A 129 11.27 4.50 7.83
N SER A 130 11.61 4.01 6.64
CA SER A 130 12.46 2.87 6.39
C SER A 130 12.07 1.64 7.23
N ILE A 131 13.05 0.98 7.84
CA ILE A 131 12.86 -0.26 8.61
C ILE A 131 11.88 -0.07 9.78
N THR A 132 11.81 1.12 10.37
CA THR A 132 10.90 1.39 11.50
C THR A 132 9.44 1.25 11.09
N GLY A 133 9.05 1.77 9.91
CA GLY A 133 7.69 1.61 9.41
C GLY A 133 7.36 0.15 9.11
N ILE A 134 8.30 -0.58 8.52
CA ILE A 134 8.17 -2.00 8.19
C ILE A 134 8.00 -2.85 9.45
N GLU A 135 8.92 -2.73 10.41
CA GLU A 135 8.92 -3.52 11.65
C GLU A 135 7.67 -3.25 12.49
N THR A 136 7.24 -1.99 12.58
CA THR A 136 6.03 -1.62 13.31
C THR A 136 4.80 -2.29 12.70
N PHE A 137 4.61 -2.18 11.38
CA PHE A 137 3.49 -2.84 10.71
C PHE A 137 3.53 -4.35 10.91
N LEU A 138 4.69 -5.01 10.73
CA LEU A 138 4.81 -6.46 10.90
C LEU A 138 4.55 -6.92 12.33
N SER A 139 4.86 -6.10 13.34
CA SER A 139 4.61 -6.43 14.74
C SER A 139 3.11 -6.42 15.08
N GLU A 140 2.35 -5.50 14.48
CA GLU A 140 0.92 -5.33 14.72
C GLU A 140 0.06 -6.19 13.79
N HIS A 141 0.49 -6.40 12.55
CA HIS A 141 -0.29 -7.09 11.54
C HIS A 141 -0.52 -8.56 11.90
N ARG A 142 -1.75 -9.02 11.66
CA ARG A 142 -2.10 -10.44 11.64
C ARG A 142 -2.79 -10.71 10.31
N CYS A 143 -2.28 -11.69 9.57
CA CYS A 143 -2.85 -12.06 8.29
C CYS A 143 -4.34 -12.37 8.44
N ASN A 144 -5.13 -11.84 7.53
CA ASN A 144 -6.58 -12.04 7.50
C ASN A 144 -6.98 -12.81 6.25
N LYS A 145 -8.29 -13.05 6.09
CA LYS A 145 -8.84 -13.81 4.95
C LYS A 145 -8.38 -13.29 3.58
N TYR A 146 -8.17 -11.97 3.43
CA TYR A 146 -7.69 -11.42 2.16
C TYR A 146 -6.20 -11.66 1.95
N CYS A 147 -5.39 -11.69 3.01
CA CYS A 147 -3.96 -12.06 2.90
C CYS A 147 -3.83 -13.51 2.41
N GLN A 148 -4.64 -14.43 2.95
CA GLN A 148 -4.65 -15.84 2.55
C GLN A 148 -4.99 -16.01 1.06
N ILE A 149 -5.96 -15.22 0.57
CA ILE A 149 -6.36 -15.23 -0.84
C ILE A 149 -5.25 -14.70 -1.76
N MET A 150 -4.60 -13.61 -1.37
CA MET A 150 -3.70 -12.86 -2.25
C MET A 150 -2.24 -13.31 -2.18
N ILE A 151 -1.74 -13.66 -0.99
CA ILE A 151 -0.31 -13.86 -0.74
C ILE A 151 0.04 -15.35 -0.79
N ASP A 152 -0.75 -16.20 -0.15
CA ASP A 152 -0.45 -17.64 -0.15
C ASP A 152 -0.56 -18.21 -1.57
N LYS A 153 -1.47 -17.66 -2.39
CA LYS A 153 -1.59 -18.00 -3.81
C LYS A 153 -0.35 -17.60 -4.64
N GLU A 154 0.24 -16.42 -4.38
CA GLU A 154 1.48 -16.02 -5.08
C GLU A 154 2.68 -16.87 -4.66
N LYS A 155 2.79 -17.23 -3.37
CA LYS A 155 3.86 -18.12 -2.88
C LYS A 155 3.80 -19.52 -3.50
N LEU A 156 2.60 -20.01 -3.81
CA LEU A 156 2.43 -21.28 -4.52
C LEU A 156 2.87 -21.20 -5.98
N ILE A 157 2.50 -20.12 -6.68
CA ILE A 157 2.87 -19.92 -8.09
C ILE A 157 4.40 -19.72 -8.24
N SER A 158 5.03 -18.93 -7.36
CA SER A 158 6.48 -18.71 -7.43
C SER A 158 7.30 -19.96 -7.10
N ALA A 159 6.77 -20.85 -6.24
CA ALA A 159 7.38 -22.16 -5.99
C ALA A 159 7.29 -23.08 -7.21
N GLU A 160 6.18 -23.06 -7.95
CA GLU A 160 5.99 -23.84 -9.18
C GLU A 160 6.92 -23.35 -10.31
N ASP A 161 7.06 -22.04 -10.51
CA ASP A 161 7.97 -21.48 -11.52
C ASP A 161 9.44 -21.83 -11.22
N SER A 162 9.84 -21.83 -9.94
CA SER A 162 11.19 -22.23 -9.52
C SER A 162 11.49 -23.73 -9.64
N SER A 163 10.46 -24.56 -9.82
CA SER A 163 10.59 -26.02 -10.00
C SER A 163 10.71 -26.45 -11.47
N SER A 164 10.53 -25.51 -12.42
CA SER A 164 10.59 -25.77 -13.86
C SER A 164 11.97 -25.56 -14.51
N GLU A 165 12.99 -25.16 -13.75
CA GLU A 165 14.38 -24.97 -14.25
C GLU A 165 15.25 -26.25 -14.23
N TYR A 166 14.67 -27.43 -14.02
CA TYR A 166 15.41 -28.72 -14.01
C TYR A 166 14.75 -29.84 -14.84
N GLU A 167 14.31 -29.54 -16.07
CA GLU A 167 14.07 -30.57 -17.11
C GLU A 167 14.80 -30.26 -18.42
#